data_AF-A0A4Q3UDX2-F1
#
_entry.id   AF-A0A4Q3UDX2-F1
#
_cell.length_a   1.000
_cell.length_b   1.000
_cell.length_c   1.000
_cell.angle_alpha   90.00
_cell.angle_beta   90.00
_cell.angle_gamma   90.00
#
_symmetry.space_group_name_H-M   'P 1'
#
loop_
_entity.id
_entity.type
_entity.pdbx_description
1 polymer ?
#
loop_
_entity_poly.entity_id
_entity_poly.type
_entity_poly.pdbx_seq_one_letter_code
_entity_poly.pdbx_strand_id
1 'polypeptide(L)'
;MNAITPTEPKTAELPALKAVPPEDMIVSYEPATGEELWRGRISDVDAAVKTARRAFPSWAAQPLSNRMELVRRFANEVRKDFDKLAETIARETGKPKWEANGEVELVINKVETSIRAFAERTAQRKLD
;
A
#
# COMPACT_ATOMS: atom_id res chain seq x y z
N MET A 1 13.62 -18.18 22.09
CA MET A 1 13.05 -18.54 20.77
C MET A 1 11.54 -18.45 20.91
N ASN A 2 10.94 -17.29 20.66
CA ASN A 2 9.48 -17.16 20.71
C ASN A 2 8.98 -16.98 19.29
N ALA A 3 8.29 -18.01 18.80
CA ALA A 3 7.64 -18.01 17.51
C ALA A 3 6.56 -16.92 17.50
N ILE A 4 6.68 -15.98 16.56
CA ILE A 4 5.60 -15.06 16.23
C ILE A 4 4.60 -15.88 15.41
N THR A 5 3.58 -16.41 16.07
CA THR A 5 2.46 -17.06 15.39
C THR A 5 1.77 -16.01 14.51
N PRO A 6 1.56 -16.25 13.21
CA PRO A 6 0.81 -15.33 12.36
C PRO A 6 -0.64 -15.31 12.87
N THR A 7 -1.05 -14.22 13.51
CA THR A 7 -2.47 -13.94 13.74
C THR A 7 -3.09 -13.59 12.40
N GLU A 8 -4.10 -14.35 11.97
CA GLU A 8 -4.95 -14.01 10.83
C GLU A 8 -5.39 -12.53 10.96
N PRO A 9 -5.32 -11.74 9.87
CA PRO A 9 -5.90 -10.41 9.90
C PRO A 9 -7.40 -10.60 10.17
N LYS A 10 -7.87 -10.14 11.33
CA LYS A 10 -9.31 -9.96 11.54
C LYS A 10 -9.81 -9.10 10.40
N THR A 11 -10.59 -9.67 9.50
CA THR A 11 -11.42 -8.92 8.57
C THR A 11 -12.33 -8.07 9.44
N ALA A 12 -11.95 -6.82 9.68
CA ALA A 12 -12.82 -5.87 10.33
C ALA A 12 -13.97 -5.64 9.35
N GLU A 13 -15.15 -6.19 9.67
CA GLU A 13 -16.37 -5.82 8.97
C GLU A 13 -16.51 -4.31 9.08
N LEU A 14 -16.36 -3.64 7.92
CA LEU A 14 -16.62 -2.22 7.83
C LEU A 14 -18.11 -2.02 8.16
N PRO A 15 -18.45 -1.12 9.10
CA PRO A 15 -19.84 -0.93 9.51
C PRO A 15 -20.71 -0.64 8.30
N ALA A 16 -21.90 -1.25 8.24
CA ALA A 16 -22.87 -1.06 7.17
C ALA A 16 -23.03 0.42 6.86
N LEU A 17 -22.51 0.80 5.69
CA LEU A 17 -22.37 2.19 5.32
C LEU A 17 -23.74 2.71 4.89
N LYS A 18 -24.26 3.73 5.59
CA LYS A 18 -25.46 4.49 5.17
C LYS A 18 -25.34 4.86 3.69
N ALA A 19 -26.46 4.82 2.96
CA ALA A 19 -26.52 5.27 1.56
C ALA A 19 -25.98 6.70 1.48
N VAL A 20 -24.95 6.90 0.66
CA VAL A 20 -24.30 8.19 0.47
C VAL A 20 -24.70 8.73 -0.90
N PRO A 21 -25.03 10.03 -1.01
CA PRO A 21 -25.44 10.63 -2.26
C PRO A 21 -24.39 10.50 -3.38
N PRO A 22 -24.79 10.52 -4.67
CA PRO A 22 -23.89 10.37 -5.82
C PRO A 22 -22.74 11.38 -5.86
N GLU A 23 -22.92 12.58 -5.31
CA GLU A 23 -21.95 13.68 -5.29
C GLU A 23 -20.70 13.40 -4.43
N ASP A 24 -20.75 12.40 -3.56
CA ASP A 24 -19.62 12.00 -2.70
C ASP A 24 -18.91 10.75 -3.24
N MET A 25 -18.99 10.47 -4.54
CA MET A 25 -18.39 9.30 -5.18
C MET A 25 -17.26 9.70 -6.14
N ILE A 26 -16.12 9.01 -6.04
CA ILE A 26 -15.05 9.02 -7.03
C ILE A 26 -15.28 7.84 -7.97
N VAL A 27 -15.13 8.10 -9.27
CA VAL A 27 -15.23 7.08 -10.32
C VAL A 27 -13.92 7.02 -11.10
N SER A 28 -13.40 5.81 -11.29
CA SER A 28 -12.26 5.50 -12.14
C SER A 28 -12.79 4.92 -13.45
N TYR A 29 -12.32 5.44 -14.57
CA TYR A 29 -12.71 5.01 -15.90
C TYR A 29 -11.49 4.53 -16.67
N GLU A 30 -11.69 3.57 -17.56
CA GLU A 30 -10.69 3.15 -18.54
C GLU A 30 -10.65 4.14 -19.70
N PRO A 31 -9.56 4.89 -19.91
CA PRO A 31 -9.51 5.93 -20.95
C PRO A 31 -9.69 5.38 -22.37
N ALA A 32 -9.30 4.13 -22.60
CA ALA A 32 -9.35 3.48 -23.92
C ALA A 32 -10.76 3.09 -24.36
N THR A 33 -11.65 2.77 -23.42
CA THR A 33 -12.98 2.19 -23.70
C THR A 33 -14.12 3.04 -23.14
N GLY A 34 -13.85 3.90 -22.15
CA GLY A 34 -14.87 4.59 -21.36
C GLY A 34 -15.54 3.71 -20.31
N GLU A 35 -15.08 2.46 -20.11
CA GLU A 35 -15.63 1.55 -19.11
C GLU A 35 -15.37 2.07 -17.69
N GLU A 36 -16.35 1.94 -16.80
CA GLU A 36 -16.16 2.21 -15.37
C GLU A 36 -15.40 1.05 -14.72
N LEU A 37 -14.19 1.34 -14.22
CA LEU A 37 -13.32 0.36 -13.56
C LEU A 37 -13.62 0.23 -12.07
N TRP A 38 -13.92 1.36 -11.43
CA TRP A 38 -14.13 1.42 -10.01
C TRP A 38 -14.98 2.62 -9.62
N ARG A 39 -15.79 2.46 -8.57
CA ARG A 39 -16.51 3.53 -7.90
C ARG A 39 -16.44 3.35 -6.40
N GLY A 40 -16.18 4.43 -5.70
CA GLY A 40 -16.21 4.43 -4.24
C GLY A 40 -16.38 5.83 -3.68
N ARG A 41 -16.56 5.89 -2.36
CA ARG A 41 -16.86 7.15 -1.68
C ARG A 41 -15.63 7.98 -1.45
N ILE A 42 -15.80 9.30 -1.48
CA ILE A 42 -14.83 10.24 -0.93
C ILE A 42 -14.63 9.88 0.55
N SER A 43 -13.37 9.65 0.90
CA SER A 43 -12.99 9.27 2.26
C SER A 43 -12.99 10.47 3.19
N ASP A 44 -13.33 10.26 4.47
CA ASP A 44 -13.17 11.26 5.53
C ASP A 44 -11.68 11.40 5.91
N VAL A 45 -11.08 12.51 5.48
CA VAL A 45 -9.66 12.82 5.70
C VAL A 45 -9.35 12.99 7.18
N ASP A 46 -10.23 13.63 7.95
CA ASP A 46 -10.02 13.88 9.38
C ASP A 46 -10.05 12.57 10.16
N ALA A 47 -10.98 11.67 9.84
CA ALA A 47 -11.05 10.34 10.43
C ALA A 47 -9.81 9.50 10.10
N ALA A 48 -9.32 9.56 8.85
CA ALA A 48 -8.10 8.87 8.42
C ALA A 48 -6.86 9.37 9.17
N VAL A 49 -6.67 10.69 9.24
CA VAL A 49 -5.56 11.32 9.97
C VAL A 49 -5.62 11.01 11.46
N LYS A 50 -6.80 11.07 12.08
CA LYS A 50 -6.99 10.69 13.50
C LYS A 50 -6.61 9.24 13.75
N THR A 51 -6.94 8.34 12.84
CA THR A 51 -6.57 6.92 12.93
C THR A 51 -5.07 6.71 12.79
N ALA A 52 -4.44 7.35 11.80
CA ALA A 52 -2.99 7.31 11.62
C ALA A 52 -2.23 7.85 12.84
N ARG A 53 -2.66 9.00 13.39
CA ARG A 53 -2.06 9.59 14.60
C ARG A 53 -2.18 8.68 15.82
N ARG A 54 -3.30 7.98 15.98
CA ARG A 54 -3.51 7.02 17.07
C ARG A 54 -2.60 5.79 16.94
N ALA A 55 -2.35 5.31 15.72
CA ALA A 55 -1.50 4.15 15.46
C ALA A 55 0.01 4.47 15.52
N PHE A 56 0.39 5.72 15.27
CA PHE A 56 1.79 6.11 15.13
C PHE A 56 2.69 5.76 16.34
N PRO A 57 2.30 6.01 17.62
CA PRO A 57 3.19 5.72 18.75
C PRO A 57 3.57 4.25 18.87
N SER A 58 2.62 3.32 18.71
CA SER A 58 2.88 1.89 18.81
C SER A 58 3.70 1.37 17.63
N TRP A 59 3.49 1.93 16.44
CA TRP A 59 4.31 1.66 15.25
C TRP A 59 5.74 2.18 15.42
N ALA A 60 5.91 3.41 15.88
CA ALA A 60 7.22 4.04 16.05
C ALA A 60 8.06 3.34 17.14
N ALA A 61 7.41 2.79 18.16
CA ALA A 61 8.07 2.02 19.21
C ALA A 61 8.56 0.63 18.75
N GLN A 62 8.16 0.15 17.56
CA GLN A 62 8.63 -1.14 17.06
C GLN A 62 10.14 -1.12 16.74
N PRO A 63 10.87 -2.21 17.03
CA PRO A 63 12.24 -2.38 16.57
C PRO A 63 12.37 -2.15 15.06
N LEU A 64 13.46 -1.50 14.64
CA LEU A 64 13.70 -1.21 13.23
C LEU A 64 13.67 -2.47 12.36
N SER A 65 14.22 -3.58 12.85
CA SER A 65 14.21 -4.88 12.17
C SER A 65 12.80 -5.35 11.85
N ASN A 66 11.86 -5.20 12.79
CA ASN A 66 10.47 -5.62 12.61
C ASN A 66 9.78 -4.74 11.55
N ARG A 67 10.06 -3.42 11.56
CA ARG A 67 9.53 -2.49 10.56
C ARG A 67 10.08 -2.82 9.17
N MET A 68 11.38 -3.13 9.06
CA MET A 68 12.03 -3.57 7.81
C MET A 68 11.44 -4.88 7.28
N GLU A 69 11.21 -5.85 8.16
CA GLU A 69 10.58 -7.11 7.78
C GLU A 69 9.14 -6.90 7.27
N LEU A 70 8.37 -6.04 7.95
CA LEU A 70 6.99 -5.76 7.56
C LEU A 70 6.90 -5.12 6.16
N VAL A 71 7.78 -4.16 5.83
CA VAL A 71 7.80 -3.57 4.48
C VAL A 71 8.32 -4.56 3.41
N ARG A 72 9.17 -5.53 3.78
CA ARG A 72 9.56 -6.63 2.88
C ARG A 72 8.41 -7.60 2.60
N ARG A 73 7.61 -7.90 3.62
CA ARG A 73 6.37 -8.68 3.44
C ARG A 73 5.39 -7.95 2.53
N PHE A 74 5.26 -6.63 2.66
CA PHE A 74 4.50 -5.81 1.71
C PHE A 74 5.00 -5.99 0.26
N ALA A 75 6.32 -5.93 0.01
CA ALA A 75 6.86 -6.19 -1.33
C ALA A 75 6.53 -7.62 -1.84
N ASN A 76 6.46 -8.61 -0.95
CA ASN A 76 6.05 -9.97 -1.33
C ASN A 76 4.58 -10.03 -1.76
N GLU A 77 3.68 -9.34 -1.05
CA GLU A 77 2.26 -9.25 -1.46
C GLU A 77 2.11 -8.51 -2.79
N VAL A 78 2.87 -7.43 -3.02
CA VAL A 78 2.89 -6.74 -4.32
C VAL A 78 3.39 -7.66 -5.43
N ARG A 79 4.43 -8.48 -5.20
CA ARG A 79 4.89 -9.48 -6.17
C ARG A 79 3.85 -10.55 -6.45
N LYS A 80 3.11 -10.98 -5.44
CA LYS A 80 2.05 -11.98 -5.59
C LYS A 80 0.92 -11.47 -6.48
N ASP A 81 0.56 -10.20 -6.34
CA ASP A 81 -0.50 -9.55 -7.11
C ASP A 81 0.03 -8.79 -8.35
N PHE A 82 1.25 -9.09 -8.79
CA PHE A 82 1.97 -8.30 -9.80
C PHE A 82 1.16 -8.03 -11.06
N ASP A 83 0.68 -9.09 -11.73
CA ASP A 83 -0.05 -8.96 -12.99
C ASP A 83 -1.35 -8.19 -12.83
N LYS A 84 -2.05 -8.40 -11.71
CA LYS A 84 -3.32 -7.73 -11.39
C LYS A 84 -3.11 -6.24 -11.15
N LEU A 85 -2.04 -5.88 -10.43
CA LEU A 85 -1.69 -4.48 -10.19
C LEU A 85 -1.27 -3.78 -11.48
N ALA A 86 -0.43 -4.43 -12.31
CA ALA A 86 -0.01 -3.87 -13.59
C ALA A 86 -1.18 -3.70 -14.56
N GLU A 87 -2.10 -4.66 -14.62
CA GLU A 87 -3.33 -4.55 -15.40
C GLU A 87 -4.22 -3.40 -14.91
N THR A 88 -4.42 -3.28 -13.59
CA THR A 88 -5.20 -2.17 -13.01
C THR A 88 -4.59 -0.83 -13.39
N ILE A 89 -3.29 -0.64 -13.19
CA ILE A 89 -2.58 0.59 -13.54
C ILE A 89 -2.73 0.90 -15.04
N ALA A 90 -2.53 -0.10 -15.91
CA ALA A 90 -2.65 0.09 -17.35
C ALA A 90 -4.06 0.54 -17.75
N ARG A 91 -5.10 -0.11 -17.21
CA ARG A 91 -6.50 0.23 -17.50
C ARG A 91 -6.87 1.62 -16.97
N GLU A 92 -6.47 1.99 -15.75
CA GLU A 92 -6.82 3.29 -15.16
C GLU A 92 -6.09 4.46 -15.82
N THR A 93 -4.87 4.24 -16.34
CA THR A 93 -4.03 5.32 -16.87
C THR A 93 -3.94 5.34 -18.40
N GLY A 94 -4.37 4.27 -19.07
CA GLY A 94 -4.28 4.11 -20.52
C GLY A 94 -2.87 3.80 -21.05
N LYS A 95 -1.88 3.58 -20.18
CA LYS A 95 -0.51 3.23 -20.61
C LYS A 95 -0.42 1.76 -21.05
N PRO A 96 0.52 1.41 -21.95
CA PRO A 96 0.78 0.02 -22.28
C PRO A 96 1.13 -0.82 -21.03
N LYS A 97 0.64 -2.06 -20.97
CA LYS A 97 0.87 -2.95 -19.80
C LYS A 97 2.36 -3.13 -19.46
N TRP A 98 3.25 -3.14 -20.45
CA TRP A 98 4.68 -3.29 -20.20
C TRP A 98 5.29 -2.08 -19.46
N GLU A 99 4.76 -0.87 -19.63
CA GLU A 99 5.15 0.29 -18.81
C GLU A 99 4.62 0.16 -17.39
N ALA A 100 3.36 -0.29 -17.24
CA ALA A 100 2.75 -0.54 -15.94
C ALA A 100 3.47 -1.64 -15.14
N ASN A 101 3.98 -2.68 -15.80
CA ASN A 101 4.84 -3.70 -15.18
C ASN A 101 6.06 -3.04 -14.51
N GLY A 102 6.71 -2.10 -15.21
CA GLY A 102 7.84 -1.35 -14.67
C GLY A 102 7.49 -0.56 -13.41
N GLU A 103 6.28 0.01 -13.32
CA GLU A 103 5.83 0.71 -12.11
C GLU A 103 5.66 -0.23 -10.91
N VAL A 104 5.11 -1.42 -11.13
CA VAL A 104 4.99 -2.43 -10.06
C VAL A 104 6.38 -2.90 -9.60
N GLU A 105 7.30 -3.13 -10.53
CA GLU A 105 8.70 -3.45 -10.20
C GLU A 105 9.38 -2.34 -9.39
N LEU A 106 9.15 -1.08 -9.76
CA LEU A 106 9.68 0.07 -9.03
C LEU A 106 9.16 0.10 -7.58
N VAL A 107 7.88 -0.19 -7.34
CA VAL A 107 7.32 -0.29 -5.97
C VAL A 107 8.02 -1.37 -5.16
N ILE A 108 8.21 -2.56 -5.73
CA ILE A 108 8.91 -3.68 -5.07
C ILE A 108 10.34 -3.28 -4.72
N ASN A 109 11.07 -2.69 -5.69
CA ASN A 109 12.46 -2.28 -5.53
C ASN A 109 12.62 -1.07 -4.57
N LYS A 110 11.57 -0.26 -4.42
CA LYS A 110 11.56 0.90 -3.53
C LYS A 110 11.73 0.52 -2.08
N VAL A 111 11.29 -0.68 -1.67
CA VAL A 111 11.41 -1.17 -0.30
C VAL A 111 12.89 -1.25 0.10
N GLU A 112 13.71 -2.02 -0.61
CA GLU A 112 15.14 -2.15 -0.27
C GLU A 112 15.90 -0.84 -0.46
N THR A 113 15.55 -0.06 -1.50
CA THR A 113 16.14 1.27 -1.71
C THR A 113 15.90 2.18 -0.50
N SER A 114 14.69 2.16 0.06
CA SER A 114 14.33 2.98 1.22
C SER A 114 15.01 2.51 2.50
N ILE A 115 15.13 1.19 2.69
CA ILE A 115 15.87 0.59 3.81
C ILE A 115 17.34 1.00 3.77
N ARG A 116 17.99 0.85 2.60
CA ARG A 116 19.39 1.23 2.42
C ARG A 116 19.59 2.72 2.68
N ALA A 117 18.75 3.56 2.08
CA ALA A 117 18.83 5.00 2.24
C ALA A 117 18.59 5.44 3.71
N PHE A 118 17.77 4.71 4.47
CA PHE A 118 17.63 4.93 5.91
C PHE A 118 18.96 4.64 6.63
N ALA A 119 19.57 3.48 6.40
CA ALA A 119 20.83 3.10 7.04
C ALA A 119 21.99 4.08 6.75
N GLU A 120 22.06 4.57 5.51
CA GLU A 120 23.03 5.59 5.08
C GLU A 120 22.88 6.91 5.85
N ARG A 121 21.64 7.34 6.12
CA ARG A 121 21.37 8.62 6.80
C ARG A 121 21.50 8.56 8.31
N THR A 122 21.42 7.39 8.93
CA THR A 122 21.34 7.26 10.40
C THR A 122 22.62 6.69 11.04
N ALA A 123 23.77 6.75 10.34
CA ALA A 123 25.06 6.25 10.83
C ALA A 123 25.03 4.79 11.36
N GLN A 124 24.12 3.97 10.83
CA GLN A 124 23.99 2.54 11.19
C GLN A 124 24.81 1.61 10.30
N ARG A 125 25.62 2.17 9.39
CA ARG A 125 26.60 1.40 8.63
C ARG A 125 27.68 0.92 9.60
N LYS A 126 27.76 -0.39 9.86
CA LYS A 126 29.01 -0.97 10.34
C LYS A 126 30.06 -0.67 9.27
N LEU A 127 31.11 0.06 9.66
CA LEU A 127 32.32 0.17 8.86
C LEU A 127 32.89 -1.25 8.78
N ASP A 128 32.84 -1.84 7.59
CA ASP A 128 33.66 -3.01 7.24
C ASP A 128 35.09 -2.55 6.96
#